data_AF-A0AA37LAZ2-F1
#
_entry.id   AF-A0AA37LAZ2-F1
#
_cell.length_a   1.000
_cell.length_b   1.000
_cell.length_c   1.000
_cell.angle_alpha   90.00
_cell.angle_beta   90.00
_cell.angle_gamma   90.00
#
_symmetry.space_group_name_H-M   'P 1'
#
loop_
_entity.id
_entity.type
_entity.pdbx_description
1 polymer ?
#
loop_
_entity_poly.entity_id
_entity_poly.type
_entity_poly.pdbx_seq_one_letter_code
_entity_poly.pdbx_strand_id
1 'polypeptide(L)'
;MDEPGCSWPFWKFGMKRDDLSTKLQDEYNTIPSNIQDPEAFHHDVYEISRIADTADEFHRMMADRKEQRLRELNASLDLAAVEIIANPKLVGTGQWSYALQLFRTRSLDSLVRLFSSYLPDDYSCTQGYYTASSNGTSFSDRCSSRTASTNLSSLDDVDGPCFFNDDENPVMTHEPLHISTSISSSAITTELPPSPAP
;
A
#
# COMPACT_ATOMS: atom_id res chain seq x y z
N MET A 1 2.27 22.51 9.59
CA MET A 1 1.44 22.61 10.81
C MET A 1 1.32 21.19 11.34
N ASP A 2 1.86 20.92 12.53
CA ASP A 2 1.79 19.58 13.14
C ASP A 2 0.37 19.36 13.67
N GLU A 3 -0.35 18.38 13.12
CA GLU A 3 -1.74 18.11 13.49
C GLU A 3 -1.80 17.58 14.94
N PRO A 4 -2.65 18.16 15.82
CA PRO A 4 -2.65 17.87 17.26
C PRO A 4 -2.97 16.41 17.66
N GLY A 5 -3.26 15.51 16.71
CA GLY A 5 -3.49 14.09 16.93
C GLY A 5 -2.27 13.18 16.70
N CYS A 6 -1.22 13.66 16.02
CA CYS A 6 -0.12 12.81 15.56
C CYS A 6 1.01 12.60 16.58
N SER A 7 0.85 13.08 17.82
CA SER A 7 1.87 12.98 18.87
C SER A 7 1.69 11.71 19.72
N TRP A 8 2.64 10.78 19.62
CA TRP A 8 2.71 9.59 20.50
C TRP A 8 3.79 9.78 21.59
N PRO A 9 3.69 9.13 22.77
CA PRO A 9 4.58 9.36 23.90
C PRO A 9 5.93 8.63 23.76
N PHE A 10 6.67 8.91 22.67
CA PHE A 10 7.94 8.27 22.31
C PHE A 10 8.98 8.28 23.44
N TRP A 11 9.00 9.35 24.24
CA TRP A 11 9.95 9.53 25.33
C TRP A 11 9.76 8.49 26.44
N LYS A 12 8.56 7.92 26.60
CA LYS A 12 8.26 6.86 27.60
C LYS A 12 9.10 5.61 27.36
N PHE A 13 9.44 5.35 26.10
CA PHE A 13 10.14 4.13 25.68
C PHE A 13 11.57 4.40 25.24
N GLY A 14 12.11 5.59 25.52
CA GLY A 14 13.46 5.97 25.10
C GLY A 14 13.64 6.12 23.59
N MET A 15 12.55 6.35 22.85
CA MET A 15 12.55 6.52 21.40
C MET A 15 12.55 7.99 21.01
N LYS A 16 12.71 8.28 19.72
CA LYS A 16 12.53 9.61 19.12
C LYS A 16 11.15 9.68 18.44
N ARG A 17 10.64 10.91 18.22
CA ARG A 17 9.38 11.12 17.50
C ARG A 17 9.38 10.40 16.14
N ASP A 18 10.46 10.58 15.39
CA ASP A 18 10.64 10.04 14.04
C ASP A 18 10.85 8.52 14.01
N ASP A 19 11.06 7.88 15.17
CA ASP A 19 11.15 6.42 15.24
C ASP A 19 9.81 5.75 14.88
N LEU A 20 8.68 6.48 14.90
CA LEU A 20 7.38 5.95 14.46
C LEU A 20 7.36 5.62 12.96
N SER A 21 7.75 6.57 12.12
CA SER A 21 7.74 6.42 10.66
C SER A 21 9.00 5.75 10.10
N THR A 22 9.99 5.49 10.95
CA THR A 22 11.21 4.77 10.59
C THR A 22 11.22 3.40 11.26
N LYS A 23 11.78 3.29 12.47
CA LYS A 23 12.00 2.01 13.14
C LYS A 23 10.73 1.19 13.37
N LEU A 24 9.70 1.80 13.96
CA LEU A 24 8.47 1.08 14.30
C LEU A 24 7.70 0.68 13.05
N GLN A 25 7.66 1.56 12.04
CA GLN A 25 7.07 1.24 10.75
C GLN A 25 7.80 0.07 10.08
N ASP A 26 9.14 0.13 10.00
CA ASP A 26 9.95 -0.92 9.39
C ASP A 26 9.79 -2.26 10.12
N GLU A 27 9.75 -2.23 11.45
CA GLU A 27 9.70 -3.45 12.26
C GLU A 27 8.29 -4.06 12.33
N TYR A 28 7.27 -3.22 12.55
CA TYR A 28 5.93 -3.68 12.90
C TYR A 28 4.88 -3.48 11.82
N ASN A 29 5.04 -2.51 10.91
CA ASN A 29 4.08 -2.25 9.85
C ASN A 29 4.54 -2.71 8.45
N THR A 30 5.69 -3.38 8.34
CA THR A 30 6.27 -3.73 7.03
C THR A 30 6.43 -5.25 6.84
N ILE A 31 6.05 -5.70 5.65
CA ILE A 31 6.34 -7.01 5.03
C ILE A 31 6.96 -6.70 3.63
N PRO A 32 6.68 -7.40 2.50
CA PRO A 32 6.99 -6.84 1.17
C PRO A 32 6.28 -5.52 0.85
N SER A 33 5.25 -5.15 1.62
CA SER A 33 4.50 -3.89 1.58
C SER A 33 4.12 -3.47 2.99
N ASN A 34 3.58 -2.27 3.15
CA ASN A 34 2.99 -1.86 4.42
C ASN A 34 1.74 -2.71 4.71
N ILE A 35 1.55 -3.09 5.98
CA ILE A 35 0.40 -3.88 6.44
C ILE A 35 -0.83 -2.97 6.58
N GLN A 36 -0.63 -1.81 7.18
CA GLN A 36 -1.64 -0.77 7.41
C GLN A 36 -1.20 0.53 6.74
N ASP A 37 -2.18 1.39 6.44
CA ASP A 37 -1.90 2.79 6.14
C ASP A 37 -1.28 3.52 7.36
N PRO A 38 -0.59 4.66 7.14
CA PRO A 38 0.11 5.35 8.22
C PRO A 38 -0.79 5.78 9.40
N GLU A 39 -2.04 6.15 9.14
CA GLU A 39 -2.96 6.62 10.17
C GLU A 39 -3.42 5.46 11.07
N ALA A 40 -3.84 4.35 10.47
CA ALA A 40 -4.20 3.15 11.21
C ALA A 40 -3.03 2.60 12.05
N PHE A 41 -1.80 2.68 11.53
CA PHE A 41 -0.62 2.29 12.28
C PHE A 41 -0.32 3.24 13.45
N HIS A 42 -0.48 4.56 13.24
CA HIS A 42 -0.33 5.55 14.31
C HIS A 42 -1.29 5.27 15.47
N HIS A 43 -2.55 4.98 15.17
CA HIS A 43 -3.54 4.61 16.17
C HIS A 43 -3.13 3.38 16.99
N ASP A 44 -2.61 2.34 16.34
CA ASP A 44 -2.13 1.14 17.04
C ASP A 44 -0.96 1.47 17.99
N VAL A 45 0.01 2.28 17.52
CA VAL A 45 1.13 2.76 18.34
C VAL A 45 0.63 3.58 19.53
N TYR A 46 -0.31 4.50 19.29
CA TYR A 46 -0.86 5.35 20.33
C TYR A 46 -1.63 4.54 21.37
N GLU A 47 -2.51 3.62 20.97
CA GLU A 47 -3.24 2.74 21.90
C GLU A 47 -2.29 1.90 22.76
N ILE A 48 -1.33 1.22 22.13
CA ILE A 48 -0.37 0.37 22.85
C ILE A 48 0.49 1.20 23.79
N SER A 49 0.87 2.42 23.39
CA SER A 49 1.65 3.32 24.24
C SER A 49 0.96 3.72 25.55
N ARG A 50 -0.38 3.72 25.56
CA ARG A 50 -1.18 4.01 26.76
C ARG A 50 -1.26 2.82 27.71
N ILE A 51 -1.05 1.61 27.19
CA ILE A 51 -1.16 0.36 27.96
C ILE A 51 0.22 -0.09 28.46
N ALA A 52 1.22 -0.08 27.59
CA ALA A 52 2.56 -0.55 27.90
C ALA A 52 3.30 0.42 28.82
N ASP A 53 3.90 -0.08 29.90
CA ASP A 53 4.65 0.75 30.85
C ASP A 53 6.16 0.77 30.59
N THR A 54 6.67 -0.26 29.91
CA THR A 54 8.08 -0.42 29.58
C THR A 54 8.29 -0.56 28.07
N ALA A 55 9.50 -0.27 27.61
CA ALA A 55 9.85 -0.45 26.20
C ALA A 55 9.71 -1.91 25.76
N ASP A 56 10.15 -2.86 26.59
CA ASP A 56 10.04 -4.29 26.27
C ASP A 56 8.58 -4.75 26.13
N GLU A 57 7.70 -4.28 27.01
CA GLU A 57 6.26 -4.55 26.91
C GLU A 57 5.65 -3.92 25.67
N PHE A 58 6.04 -2.67 25.35
CA PHE A 58 5.59 -1.98 24.15
C PHE A 58 5.96 -2.77 22.89
N HIS A 59 7.22 -3.16 22.74
CA HIS A 59 7.69 -3.94 21.59
C HIS A 59 7.01 -5.31 21.50
N ARG A 60 6.81 -6.01 22.63
CA ARG A 60 6.04 -7.26 22.66
C ARG A 60 4.61 -7.07 22.17
N MET A 61 3.91 -6.06 22.68
CA MET A 61 2.53 -5.76 22.26
C MET A 61 2.43 -5.33 20.80
N MET A 62 3.43 -4.59 20.28
CA MET A 62 3.51 -4.22 18.86
C MET A 62 3.69 -5.45 17.97
N ALA A 63 4.54 -6.41 18.38
CA ALA A 63 4.70 -7.67 17.66
C ALA A 63 3.39 -8.49 17.65
N ASP A 64 2.70 -8.59 18.78
CA ASP A 64 1.40 -9.26 18.87
C ASP A 64 0.35 -8.56 17.99
N ARG A 65 0.34 -7.21 17.97
CA ARG A 65 -0.56 -6.40 17.13
C ARG A 65 -0.28 -6.62 15.65
N LYS A 66 0.99 -6.68 15.22
CA LYS A 66 1.36 -7.01 13.84
C LYS A 66 0.75 -8.34 13.40
N GLU A 67 0.90 -9.39 14.21
CA GLU A 67 0.33 -10.70 13.90
C GLU A 67 -1.20 -10.66 13.88
N GLN A 68 -1.82 -9.97 14.84
CA GLN A 68 -3.27 -9.77 14.87
C GLN A 68 -3.78 -9.10 13.59
N ARG A 69 -3.15 -8.02 13.13
CA ARG A 69 -3.54 -7.30 11.89
C ARG A 69 -3.38 -8.16 10.65
N LEU A 70 -2.30 -8.93 10.56
CA LEU A 70 -2.12 -9.89 9.46
C LEU A 70 -3.22 -10.96 9.45
N ARG A 71 -3.63 -11.47 10.62
CA ARG A 71 -4.74 -12.43 10.72
C ARG A 71 -6.07 -11.80 10.29
N GLU A 72 -6.36 -10.59 10.74
CA GLU A 72 -7.58 -9.85 10.38
C GLU A 72 -7.68 -9.59 8.88
N LEU A 73 -6.61 -9.10 8.27
CA LEU A 73 -6.56 -8.82 6.83
C LEU A 73 -6.71 -10.09 6.00
N ASN A 74 -6.03 -11.17 6.37
CA ASN A 74 -6.17 -12.45 5.67
C ASN A 74 -7.58 -13.01 5.80
N ALA A 75 -8.19 -12.96 6.98
CA ALA A 75 -9.56 -13.41 7.19
C ALA A 75 -10.57 -12.57 6.37
N SER A 76 -10.39 -11.24 6.35
CA SER A 76 -11.21 -10.35 5.52
C SER A 76 -11.07 -10.68 4.03
N LEU A 77 -9.84 -10.92 3.57
CA LEU A 77 -9.59 -11.31 2.17
C LEU A 77 -10.22 -12.66 1.84
N ASP A 78 -10.19 -13.63 2.75
CA ASP A 78 -10.80 -14.95 2.54
C ASP A 78 -12.33 -14.87 2.46
N LEU A 79 -12.95 -14.04 3.31
CA LEU A 79 -14.39 -13.78 3.23
C LEU A 79 -14.78 -13.12 1.90
N ALA A 80 -14.02 -12.10 1.47
CA ALA A 80 -14.23 -11.46 0.17
C ALA A 80 -14.03 -12.44 -1.00
N ALA A 81 -13.02 -13.32 -0.89
CA ALA A 81 -12.74 -14.33 -1.91
C ALA A 81 -13.92 -15.29 -2.10
N VAL A 82 -14.50 -15.81 -1.01
CA VAL A 82 -15.67 -16.72 -1.08
C VAL A 82 -16.82 -16.06 -1.85
N GLU A 83 -17.13 -14.81 -1.52
CA GLU A 83 -18.24 -14.08 -2.15
C GLU A 83 -17.98 -13.82 -3.65
N ILE A 84 -16.76 -13.37 -4.00
CA ILE A 84 -16.38 -13.09 -5.40
C ILE A 84 -16.33 -14.37 -6.23
N ILE A 85 -15.86 -15.48 -5.66
CA ILE A 85 -15.83 -16.79 -6.33
C ILE A 85 -17.26 -17.26 -6.64
N ALA A 86 -18.18 -17.10 -5.69
CA ALA A 86 -19.58 -17.50 -5.85
C ALA A 86 -20.37 -16.59 -6.79
N ASN A 87 -19.98 -15.32 -6.92
CA ASN A 87 -20.68 -14.33 -7.73
C ASN A 87 -19.73 -13.52 -8.65
N PRO A 88 -19.45 -14.02 -9.87
CA PRO A 88 -18.56 -13.36 -10.83
C PRO A 88 -18.95 -11.93 -11.21
N LYS A 89 -20.22 -11.55 -11.01
CA LYS A 89 -20.72 -10.20 -11.36
C LYS A 89 -20.14 -9.11 -10.46
N LEU A 90 -19.64 -9.45 -9.27
CA LEU A 90 -19.06 -8.50 -8.32
C LEU A 90 -17.72 -7.93 -8.80
N VAL A 91 -16.95 -8.72 -9.57
CA VAL A 91 -15.63 -8.35 -10.09
C VAL A 91 -15.66 -8.06 -11.59
N GLY A 92 -16.74 -8.46 -12.27
CA GLY A 92 -16.87 -8.45 -13.72
C GLY A 92 -16.55 -9.83 -14.30
N THR A 93 -17.44 -10.36 -15.14
CA THR A 93 -17.31 -11.73 -15.67
C THR A 93 -16.03 -11.94 -16.47
N GLY A 94 -15.52 -10.89 -17.14
CA GLY A 94 -14.24 -10.93 -17.88
C GLY A 94 -13.01 -10.96 -16.97
N GLN A 95 -13.10 -10.38 -15.77
CA GLN A 95 -12.02 -10.28 -14.80
C GLN A 95 -11.99 -11.46 -13.80
N TRP A 96 -13.06 -12.26 -13.77
CA TRP A 96 -13.23 -13.32 -12.79
C TRP A 96 -12.10 -14.36 -12.79
N SER A 97 -11.57 -14.74 -13.95
CA SER A 97 -10.43 -15.66 -14.04
C SER A 97 -9.16 -15.11 -13.38
N TYR A 98 -8.92 -13.80 -13.47
CA TYR A 98 -7.81 -13.14 -12.79
C TYR A 98 -8.03 -13.06 -11.28
N ALA A 99 -9.28 -12.85 -10.83
CA ALA A 99 -9.63 -12.89 -9.42
C ALA A 99 -9.41 -14.29 -8.82
N LEU A 100 -9.81 -15.36 -9.52
CA LEU A 100 -9.51 -16.73 -9.12
C LEU A 100 -8.00 -16.98 -8.97
N GLN A 101 -7.21 -16.48 -9.92
CA GLN A 101 -5.76 -16.61 -9.88
C GLN A 101 -5.16 -15.87 -8.68
N LEU A 102 -5.65 -14.66 -8.37
CA LEU A 102 -5.26 -13.91 -7.19
C LEU A 102 -5.53 -14.70 -5.91
N PHE A 103 -6.75 -15.21 -5.71
CA PHE A 103 -7.09 -15.90 -4.46
C PHE A 103 -6.35 -17.24 -4.28
N ARG A 104 -6.00 -17.92 -5.38
CA ARG A 104 -5.20 -19.15 -5.33
C ARG A 104 -3.73 -18.92 -5.02
N THR A 105 -3.13 -17.89 -5.61
CA THR A 105 -1.67 -17.68 -5.54
C THR A 105 -1.26 -16.67 -4.48
N ARG A 106 -2.16 -15.74 -4.13
CA ARG A 106 -1.92 -14.61 -3.21
C ARG A 106 -0.61 -13.87 -3.51
N SER A 107 -0.26 -13.78 -4.79
CA SER A 107 0.97 -13.14 -5.24
C SER A 107 0.73 -11.71 -5.71
N LEU A 108 1.75 -10.87 -5.57
CA LEU A 108 1.74 -9.51 -6.11
C LEU A 108 1.53 -9.49 -7.63
N ASP A 109 2.11 -10.46 -8.34
CA ASP A 109 1.92 -10.64 -9.80
C ASP A 109 0.44 -10.84 -10.17
N SER A 110 -0.26 -11.74 -9.47
CA SER A 110 -1.69 -11.98 -9.73
C SER A 110 -2.56 -10.79 -9.33
N LEU A 111 -2.17 -10.05 -8.30
CA LEU A 111 -2.83 -8.81 -7.89
C LEU A 111 -2.73 -7.74 -8.98
N VAL A 112 -1.52 -7.52 -9.50
CA VAL A 112 -1.27 -6.58 -10.59
C VAL A 112 -2.02 -6.99 -11.85
N ARG A 113 -2.04 -8.28 -12.19
CA ARG A 113 -2.78 -8.80 -13.35
C ARG A 113 -4.29 -8.56 -13.24
N LEU A 114 -4.87 -8.76 -12.06
CA LEU A 114 -6.29 -8.46 -11.80
C LEU A 114 -6.57 -6.97 -12.02
N PHE A 115 -5.79 -6.07 -11.39
CA PHE A 115 -6.05 -4.63 -11.54
C PHE A 115 -5.79 -4.12 -12.96
N SER A 116 -4.78 -4.65 -13.65
CA SER A 116 -4.49 -4.30 -15.04
C SER A 116 -5.62 -4.69 -15.99
N SER A 117 -6.38 -5.75 -15.67
CA SER A 117 -7.50 -6.22 -16.50
C SER A 117 -8.73 -5.30 -16.53
N TYR A 118 -8.73 -4.24 -15.70
CA TYR A 118 -9.76 -3.18 -15.75
C TYR A 118 -9.37 -2.02 -16.66
N LEU A 119 -8.09 -1.92 -17.04
CA LEU A 119 -7.63 -0.85 -17.90
C LEU A 119 -8.01 -1.17 -19.36
N PRO A 120 -8.50 -0.19 -20.14
CA PRO A 120 -8.72 -0.37 -21.58
C PRO A 120 -7.44 -0.76 -22.31
N ASP A 121 -7.57 -1.56 -23.37
CA ASP A 121 -6.42 -2.06 -24.15
C ASP A 121 -5.51 -0.92 -24.69
N ASP A 122 -6.10 0.25 -24.94
CA ASP A 122 -5.41 1.43 -25.49
C ASP A 122 -4.50 2.17 -24.47
N TYR A 123 -4.57 1.84 -23.17
CA TYR A 123 -3.68 2.44 -22.15
C TYR A 123 -2.23 1.98 -22.28
N SER A 124 -1.97 0.92 -23.05
CA SER A 124 -0.62 0.42 -23.32
C SER A 124 0.20 1.30 -24.29
N CYS A 125 -0.40 2.38 -24.85
CA CYS A 125 0.19 3.17 -25.95
C CYS A 125 0.63 4.61 -25.60
N THR A 126 0.81 4.97 -24.32
CA THR A 126 1.41 6.27 -23.92
C THR A 126 2.75 6.13 -23.20
N GLN A 127 3.36 4.94 -23.23
CA GLN A 127 4.75 4.72 -22.83
C GLN A 127 5.72 5.05 -24.00
N GLY A 128 5.46 6.12 -24.75
CA GLY A 128 6.28 6.60 -25.86
C GLY A 128 7.50 7.44 -25.46
N TYR A 129 7.78 7.59 -24.16
CA TYR A 129 8.93 8.36 -23.65
C TYR A 129 10.28 7.64 -23.77
N TYR A 130 10.30 6.41 -24.30
CA TYR A 130 11.53 5.75 -24.76
C TYR A 130 11.38 5.30 -26.21
N THR A 131 10.88 6.17 -27.08
CA THR A 131 11.17 6.01 -28.51
C THR A 131 12.64 6.38 -28.69
N ALA A 132 13.53 5.41 -28.42
CA ALA A 132 14.88 5.46 -28.92
C ALA A 132 14.76 5.74 -30.42
N SER A 133 15.16 6.95 -30.82
CA SER A 133 15.43 7.28 -32.22
C SER A 133 16.63 6.46 -32.66
N SER A 134 16.42 5.17 -32.85
CA SER A 134 17.28 4.32 -33.65
C SER A 134 16.96 4.61 -35.11
N ASN A 135 17.38 5.81 -35.56
CA ASN A 135 17.67 6.02 -36.96
C ASN A 135 18.90 5.16 -37.26
N GLY A 136 18.65 3.88 -37.54
CA GLY A 136 19.64 2.92 -38.01
C GLY A 136 20.20 3.42 -39.32
N THR A 137 21.32 4.12 -39.24
CA THR A 137 22.11 4.50 -40.39
C THR A 137 22.84 3.25 -40.87
N SER A 138 22.51 2.85 -42.09
CA SER A 138 23.15 1.77 -42.82
C SER A 138 24.57 2.17 -43.20
N PHE A 139 25.57 1.43 -42.73
CA PHE A 139 26.90 1.46 -43.33
C PHE A 139 27.47 0.04 -43.39
N SER A 140 27.47 -0.54 -44.59
CA SER A 140 28.45 -1.53 -44.98
C SER A 140 29.76 -0.82 -45.31
N ASP A 141 30.88 -1.22 -44.69
CA ASP A 141 32.01 -1.83 -45.41
C ASP A 141 33.29 -1.98 -44.55
N ARG A 142 33.93 -3.13 -44.80
CA ARG A 142 35.37 -3.41 -44.82
C ARG A 142 36.23 -3.40 -43.53
N CYS A 143 36.83 -4.58 -43.34
CA CYS A 143 37.96 -4.90 -42.48
C CYS A 143 39.12 -3.90 -42.53
N SER A 144 39.76 -3.65 -41.37
CA SER A 144 41.23 -3.59 -41.29
C SER A 144 41.71 -3.87 -39.86
N SER A 145 42.61 -4.85 -39.73
CA SER A 145 43.33 -5.18 -38.50
C SER A 145 44.33 -4.08 -38.15
N ARG A 146 44.45 -3.72 -36.85
CA ARG A 146 45.74 -3.51 -36.14
C ARG A 146 45.59 -3.09 -34.66
N THR A 147 46.23 -3.91 -33.81
CA THR A 147 47.07 -3.62 -32.63
C THR A 147 46.69 -2.56 -31.57
N ALA A 148 46.55 -3.07 -30.34
CA ALA A 148 46.88 -2.54 -29.02
C ALA A 148 47.27 -1.05 -28.85
N SER A 149 46.58 -0.36 -27.94
CA SER A 149 47.23 0.44 -26.88
C SER A 149 46.24 0.82 -25.76
N THR A 150 46.78 0.75 -24.55
CA THR A 150 46.28 1.20 -23.24
C THR A 150 46.25 2.72 -23.10
N ASN A 151 45.25 3.28 -22.38
CA ASN A 151 45.43 4.07 -21.14
C ASN A 151 44.22 4.98 -20.80
N LEU A 152 43.74 4.81 -19.56
CA LEU A 152 43.37 5.75 -18.47
C LEU A 152 42.93 7.22 -18.70
N SER A 153 42.07 7.65 -17.76
CA SER A 153 41.62 9.01 -17.35
C SER A 153 40.49 9.61 -18.20
N SER A 154 39.51 10.39 -17.72
CA SER A 154 39.49 11.37 -16.62
C SER A 154 38.04 11.83 -16.34
N LEU A 155 37.69 11.94 -15.06
CA LEU A 155 36.83 12.90 -14.32
C LEU A 155 35.64 13.66 -14.94
N ASP A 156 34.60 13.72 -14.09
CA ASP A 156 33.57 14.75 -13.86
C ASP A 156 32.78 15.31 -15.05
N ASP A 157 31.45 15.14 -14.98
CA ASP A 157 30.53 16.29 -15.05
C ASP A 157 29.23 15.97 -14.31
N VAL A 158 28.92 16.83 -13.35
CA VAL A 158 27.68 16.87 -12.58
C VAL A 158 26.70 17.74 -13.37
N ASP A 159 25.53 17.19 -13.72
CA ASP A 159 24.31 17.99 -13.91
C ASP A 159 23.10 17.04 -13.96
N GLY A 160 22.50 16.82 -12.80
CA GLY A 160 21.21 16.13 -12.65
C GLY A 160 20.12 17.17 -12.38
N PRO A 161 19.01 17.23 -13.15
CA PRO A 161 18.00 18.25 -12.95
C PRO A 161 17.24 18.04 -11.64
N CYS A 162 17.18 19.09 -10.82
CA CYS A 162 16.28 19.22 -9.68
C CYS A 162 14.82 19.25 -10.15
N PHE A 163 14.05 18.20 -9.89
CA PHE A 163 12.61 18.15 -10.15
C PHE A 163 11.81 18.37 -8.88
N PHE A 164 11.71 19.61 -8.41
CA PHE A 164 10.55 20.10 -7.66
C PHE A 164 10.51 21.63 -7.86
N ASN A 165 9.92 22.07 -8.97
CA ASN A 165 9.41 23.43 -9.05
C ASN A 165 7.90 23.38 -8.81
N ASP A 166 7.59 23.97 -7.67
CA ASP A 166 6.34 24.55 -7.20
C ASP A 166 5.65 25.37 -8.30
N ASP A 167 4.36 25.08 -8.54
CA ASP A 167 3.47 26.02 -9.21
C ASP A 167 2.07 25.90 -8.59
N GLU A 168 1.82 26.84 -7.70
CA GLU A 168 0.56 27.18 -7.07
C GLU A 168 -0.50 27.59 -8.10
N ASN A 169 -1.71 27.04 -8.02
CA ASN A 169 -2.93 27.84 -8.22
C ASN A 169 -4.18 27.18 -7.57
N PRO A 170 -5.09 27.99 -7.01
CA PRO A 170 -6.09 27.53 -6.04
C PRO A 170 -7.38 27.09 -6.72
N VAL A 171 -7.87 25.89 -6.40
CA VAL A 171 -9.19 25.42 -6.83
C VAL A 171 -10.09 25.18 -5.62
N MET A 172 -11.01 26.13 -5.46
CA MET A 172 -12.35 26.07 -4.88
C MET A 172 -12.68 24.93 -3.90
N THR A 173 -12.80 25.32 -2.63
CA THR A 173 -13.39 24.54 -1.54
C THR A 173 -14.84 24.15 -1.85
N HIS A 174 -15.13 22.84 -1.83
CA HIS A 174 -16.48 22.34 -1.63
C HIS A 174 -16.57 21.64 -0.27
N GLU A 175 -17.51 22.12 0.53
CA GLU A 175 -17.88 21.69 1.87
C GLU A 175 -18.32 20.22 1.91
N PRO A 176 -17.91 19.42 2.91
CA PRO A 176 -18.39 18.03 3.05
C PRO A 176 -19.87 18.02 3.44
N LEU A 177 -20.68 17.28 2.67
CA LEU A 177 -22.08 17.03 2.99
C LEU A 177 -22.20 16.26 4.32
N HIS A 178 -22.84 16.89 5.31
CA HIS A 178 -23.23 16.28 6.58
C HIS A 178 -24.27 15.18 6.36
N ILE A 179 -23.89 13.92 6.57
CA ILE A 179 -24.85 12.81 6.69
C ILE A 179 -25.23 12.69 8.16
N SER A 180 -26.35 13.31 8.53
CA SER A 180 -27.01 13.11 9.82
C SER A 180 -27.72 11.75 9.83
N THR A 181 -27.05 10.70 10.29
CA THR A 181 -27.74 9.43 10.60
C THR A 181 -28.21 9.46 12.06
N SER A 182 -29.39 10.05 12.28
CA SER A 182 -30.15 9.85 13.52
C SER A 182 -30.78 8.46 13.48
N ILE A 183 -30.14 7.46 14.07
CA ILE A 183 -30.84 6.19 14.38
C ILE A 183 -31.32 6.29 15.83
N SER A 184 -32.61 6.61 15.95
CA SER A 184 -33.35 6.51 17.20
C SER A 184 -33.23 5.09 17.77
N SER A 185 -32.77 5.00 19.02
CA SER A 185 -32.95 3.83 19.85
C SER A 185 -34.45 3.49 19.92
N SER A 186 -34.81 2.31 19.42
CA SER A 186 -36.08 1.66 19.77
C SER A 186 -35.76 0.23 20.12
N ALA A 187 -35.97 -0.08 21.39
CA ALA A 187 -35.80 -1.41 21.98
C ALA A 187 -36.68 -2.42 21.22
N ILE A 188 -36.06 -3.49 20.72
CA ILE A 188 -36.78 -4.69 20.31
C ILE A 188 -36.50 -5.77 21.36
N THR A 189 -37.48 -5.98 22.24
CA THR A 189 -37.53 -7.12 23.16
C THR A 189 -37.79 -8.36 22.30
N THR A 190 -36.79 -9.19 22.08
CA THR A 190 -36.97 -10.49 21.44
C THR A 190 -37.36 -11.50 22.52
N GLU A 191 -38.67 -11.74 22.66
CA GLU A 191 -39.17 -12.92 23.36
C GLU A 191 -38.79 -14.19 22.57
N LEU A 192 -38.05 -15.10 23.23
CA LEU A 192 -37.76 -16.44 22.73
C LEU A 192 -38.96 -17.38 22.98
N PRO A 193 -39.33 -18.26 22.03
CA PRO A 193 -40.25 -19.36 22.32
C PRO A 193 -39.55 -20.49 23.11
N PRO A 194 -40.28 -21.18 24.02
CA PRO A 194 -39.69 -22.24 24.83
C PRO A 194 -39.36 -23.49 24.01
N SER A 195 -38.22 -24.11 24.32
CA SER A 195 -37.80 -25.39 23.76
C SER A 195 -38.67 -26.54 24.29
N PRO A 196 -38.92 -27.59 23.48
CA PRO A 196 -39.65 -28.77 23.93
C PRO A 196 -38.79 -29.61 24.90
N ALA A 197 -39.43 -30.07 25.99
CA ALA A 197 -38.86 -30.97 26.98
C ALA A 197 -39.02 -32.46 26.54
N PRO A 198 -38.32 -33.40 27.18
CA PRO A 198 -37.76 -34.64 26.59
C PRO A 198 -38.77 -35.74 26.23
#